data_AF-A0A0M8ZZ44-F1
#
_entry.id   AF-A0A0M8ZZ44-F1
#
_cell.length_a   1.000
_cell.length_b   1.000
_cell.length_c   1.000
_cell.angle_alpha   90.00
_cell.angle_beta   90.00
_cell.angle_gamma   90.00
#
_symmetry.space_group_name_H-M   'P 1'
#
loop_
_entity.id
_entity.type
_entity.pdbx_description
1 polymer ?
#
loop_
_entity_poly.entity_id
_entity_poly.type
_entity_poly.pdbx_seq_one_letter_code
_entity_poly.pdbx_strand_id
1 'polypeptide(L)'
;IILIYVIGLALRCWDCASNTNTLCGDPLNITDHQTLFYTKICDTELFETSKRICRKTVRKENGEQVVIRQCSTPNVDEADIVDGPCSGSAISGRNVIESCHICSTDLCNSATGTSITQSLFIIALAIVSYRSLQSKYNFL
;
A
#
# COMPACT_ATOMS: atom_id res chain seq x y z
N ILE A 1 22.04 -33.03 6.04
CA ILE A 1 21.83 -31.93 5.07
C ILE A 1 20.32 -31.72 4.99
N ILE A 2 19.80 -30.64 5.57
CA ILE A 2 18.37 -30.31 5.48
C ILE A 2 18.19 -29.51 4.19
N LEU A 3 17.50 -30.09 3.21
CA LEU A 3 17.07 -29.39 2.00
C LEU A 3 15.86 -28.52 2.36
N ILE A 4 16.06 -27.21 2.44
CA ILE A 4 14.95 -26.26 2.49
C ILE A 4 14.45 -26.11 1.04
N TYR A 5 13.29 -26.69 0.76
CA TYR A 5 12.57 -26.44 -0.49
C TYR A 5 11.90 -25.07 -0.38
N VAL A 6 12.45 -24.08 -1.09
CA VAL A 6 11.80 -22.79 -1.27
C VAL A 6 10.75 -22.97 -2.36
N ILE A 7 9.49 -23.14 -1.97
CA ILE A 7 8.36 -22.95 -2.89
C ILE A 7 8.38 -21.46 -3.22
N GLY A 8 8.66 -21.12 -4.49
CA GLY A 8 8.42 -19.78 -4.99
C GLY A 8 6.92 -19.52 -4.97
N LEU A 9 6.42 -18.90 -3.92
CA LEU A 9 5.04 -18.40 -3.89
C LEU A 9 4.97 -17.21 -4.85
N ALA A 10 4.07 -17.31 -5.82
CA ALA A 10 3.81 -16.21 -6.73
C ALA A 10 3.14 -15.07 -5.96
N LEU A 11 3.69 -13.86 -6.08
CA LEU A 11 3.24 -12.66 -5.37
C LEU A 11 1.75 -12.43 -5.61
N ARG A 12 0.98 -12.20 -4.55
CA ARG A 12 -0.45 -11.85 -4.65
C ARG A 12 -0.67 -10.40 -4.30
N CYS A 13 -1.38 -9.66 -5.15
CA CYS A 13 -1.70 -8.25 -4.91
C CYS A 13 -3.22 -8.01 -4.97
N TRP A 14 -3.67 -6.93 -4.34
CA TRP A 14 -4.98 -6.36 -4.69
C TRP A 14 -4.95 -5.83 -6.12
N ASP A 15 -5.99 -6.13 -6.88
CA ASP A 15 -6.17 -5.76 -8.29
C ASP A 15 -7.58 -5.18 -8.48
N CYS A 16 -7.70 -3.86 -8.30
CA CYS A 16 -8.98 -3.16 -8.35
C CYS A 16 -8.79 -1.64 -8.53
N ALA A 17 -9.86 -0.96 -8.92
CA ALA A 17 -9.91 0.50 -8.98
C ALA A 17 -11.18 1.03 -8.31
N SER A 18 -11.05 2.12 -7.55
CA SER A 18 -12.15 2.74 -6.79
C SER A 18 -13.22 3.43 -7.66
N ASN A 19 -12.86 3.84 -8.88
CA ASN A 19 -13.81 4.43 -9.84
C ASN A 19 -14.75 3.39 -10.48
N THR A 20 -14.37 2.11 -10.49
CA THR A 20 -15.22 1.00 -10.95
C THR A 20 -15.86 0.23 -9.80
N ASN A 21 -15.18 0.12 -8.65
CA ASN A 21 -15.70 -0.48 -7.44
C ASN A 21 -15.34 0.37 -6.22
N THR A 22 -16.33 1.01 -5.62
CA THR A 22 -16.16 1.88 -4.44
C THR A 22 -15.54 1.17 -3.24
N LEU A 23 -15.64 -0.16 -3.15
CA LEU A 23 -15.02 -0.98 -2.09
C LEU A 23 -13.49 -1.03 -2.19
N CYS A 24 -12.94 -0.63 -3.35
CA CYS A 24 -11.51 -0.46 -3.58
C CYS A 24 -11.02 0.94 -3.14
N GLY A 25 -11.82 1.74 -2.44
CA GLY A 25 -11.36 3.00 -1.84
C GLY A 25 -10.36 2.79 -0.68
N ASP A 26 -10.00 3.87 -0.01
CA ASP A 26 -9.40 3.85 1.33
C ASP A 26 -10.45 4.28 2.37
N PRO A 27 -10.60 3.59 3.51
CA PRO A 27 -9.95 2.32 3.85
C PRO A 27 -10.45 1.17 2.96
N LEU A 28 -9.55 0.25 2.62
CA LEU A 28 -9.88 -0.91 1.79
C LEU A 28 -10.81 -1.86 2.53
N ASN A 29 -11.85 -2.37 1.84
CA ASN A 29 -12.74 -3.39 2.40
C ASN A 29 -12.10 -4.78 2.30
N ILE A 30 -11.57 -5.29 3.41
CA ILE A 30 -10.85 -6.58 3.50
C ILE A 30 -11.77 -7.65 4.11
N THR A 31 -12.76 -8.09 3.36
CA THR A 31 -13.55 -9.29 3.70
C THR A 31 -13.13 -10.47 2.84
N ASP A 32 -13.32 -11.71 3.31
CA ASP A 32 -12.93 -12.92 2.57
C ASP A 32 -13.50 -12.94 1.14
N HIS A 33 -14.76 -12.53 0.99
CA HIS A 33 -15.39 -12.38 -0.32
C HIS A 33 -14.61 -11.39 -1.20
N GLN A 34 -14.26 -10.20 -0.68
CA GLN A 34 -13.52 -9.21 -1.46
C GLN A 34 -12.11 -9.70 -1.81
N THR A 35 -11.42 -10.38 -0.88
CA THR A 35 -10.10 -10.97 -1.10
C THR A 35 -10.12 -12.00 -2.23
N LEU A 36 -11.18 -12.79 -2.38
CA LEU A 36 -11.29 -13.79 -3.44
C LEU A 36 -11.46 -13.17 -4.84
N PHE A 37 -12.19 -12.05 -4.96
CA PHE A 37 -12.53 -11.45 -6.25
C PHE A 37 -11.60 -10.32 -6.69
N TYR A 38 -10.95 -9.64 -5.74
CA TYR A 38 -10.13 -8.45 -6.01
C TYR A 38 -8.66 -8.67 -5.68
N THR A 39 -8.22 -9.91 -5.53
CA THR A 39 -6.80 -10.25 -5.50
C THR A 39 -6.42 -11.09 -6.70
N LYS A 40 -5.19 -10.89 -7.17
CA LYS A 40 -4.65 -11.59 -8.32
C LYS A 40 -3.24 -12.06 -7.99
N ILE A 41 -2.90 -13.25 -8.48
CA ILE A 41 -1.52 -13.73 -8.48
C ILE A 41 -0.80 -13.01 -9.62
N CYS A 42 0.31 -12.34 -9.30
CA CYS A 42 1.15 -11.67 -10.28
C CYS A 42 1.99 -12.69 -11.01
N ASP A 43 1.39 -13.33 -12.01
CA ASP A 43 2.07 -14.31 -12.84
C ASP A 43 3.09 -13.64 -13.77
N THR A 44 4.17 -14.35 -13.99
CA THR A 44 5.19 -13.98 -14.96
C THR A 44 4.97 -14.81 -16.21
N GLU A 45 4.80 -14.17 -17.37
CA GLU A 45 4.78 -14.93 -18.62
C GLU A 45 6.12 -15.67 -18.78
N LEU A 46 6.11 -16.83 -19.42
CA LEU A 46 7.21 -17.82 -19.48
C LEU A 46 8.59 -17.28 -19.96
N PHE A 47 8.66 -16.03 -20.42
CA PHE A 47 9.88 -15.38 -20.92
C PHE A 47 10.15 -13.99 -20.32
N GLU A 48 9.29 -13.50 -19.42
CA GLU A 48 9.59 -12.27 -18.67
C GLU A 48 10.41 -12.66 -17.43
N THR A 49 11.59 -12.06 -17.25
CA THR A 49 12.35 -12.15 -15.98
C THR A 49 12.09 -10.95 -15.08
N SER A 50 11.14 -10.12 -15.48
CA SER A 50 10.77 -8.88 -14.82
C SER A 50 10.28 -9.13 -13.40
N LYS A 51 10.87 -8.43 -12.42
CA LYS A 51 10.41 -8.43 -11.02
C LYS A 51 8.93 -8.02 -10.97
N ARG A 52 8.08 -8.84 -10.34
CA ARG A 52 6.68 -8.49 -10.07
C ARG A 52 6.55 -7.74 -8.76
N ILE A 53 5.69 -6.73 -8.75
CA ILE A 53 5.41 -5.88 -7.59
C ILE A 53 3.91 -5.63 -7.44
N CYS A 54 3.48 -5.32 -6.22
CA CYS A 54 2.21 -4.67 -5.98
C CYS A 54 2.40 -3.16 -6.10
N ARG A 55 1.54 -2.50 -6.88
CA ARG A 55 1.48 -1.04 -6.98
C ARG A 55 0.17 -0.53 -6.40
N LYS A 56 0.24 0.53 -5.61
CA LYS A 56 -0.90 1.37 -5.23
C LYS A 56 -0.67 2.78 -5.78
N THR A 57 -1.66 3.32 -6.48
CA THR A 57 -1.64 4.70 -6.97
C THR A 57 -2.91 5.40 -6.54
N VAL A 58 -2.76 6.58 -5.95
CA VAL A 58 -3.86 7.49 -5.65
C VAL A 58 -3.69 8.67 -6.59
N ARG A 59 -4.72 8.93 -7.40
CA ARG A 59 -4.72 10.03 -8.36
C ARG A 59 -6.04 10.76 -8.33
N LYS A 60 -6.04 12.01 -8.75
CA LYS A 60 -7.26 12.81 -8.87
C LYS A 60 -7.77 12.76 -10.30
N GLU A 61 -8.96 12.22 -10.51
CA GLU A 61 -9.65 12.21 -11.82
C GLU A 61 -10.90 13.08 -11.72
N ASN A 62 -11.02 14.09 -12.58
CA ASN A 62 -12.18 15.01 -12.58
C ASN A 62 -12.52 15.64 -11.21
N GLY A 63 -11.54 15.77 -10.32
CA GLY A 63 -11.73 16.32 -8.98
C GLY A 63 -11.98 15.27 -7.89
N GLU A 64 -12.23 14.02 -8.25
CA GLU A 64 -12.44 12.90 -7.33
C GLU A 64 -11.15 12.09 -7.15
N GLN A 65 -10.94 11.58 -5.93
CA GLN A 65 -9.78 10.75 -5.62
C GLN A 65 -10.05 9.31 -6.06
N VAL A 66 -9.20 8.79 -6.94
CA VAL A 66 -9.24 7.43 -7.45
C VAL A 66 -8.01 6.66 -6.98
N VAL A 67 -8.25 5.67 -6.14
CA VAL A 67 -7.29 4.64 -5.73
C VAL A 67 -7.29 3.50 -6.76
N ILE A 68 -6.10 3.11 -7.21
CA ILE A 68 -5.85 1.99 -8.12
C ILE A 68 -4.82 1.06 -7.47
N ARG A 69 -5.12 -0.23 -7.46
CA ARG A 69 -4.26 -1.30 -6.96
C ARG A 69 -4.09 -2.33 -8.06
N GLN A 70 -2.86 -2.77 -8.33
CA GLN A 70 -2.60 -3.74 -9.39
C GLN A 70 -1.28 -4.48 -9.19
N CYS A 71 -1.17 -5.66 -9.79
CA CYS A 71 0.11 -6.26 -10.14
C CYS A 71 0.80 -5.41 -11.22
N SER A 72 2.10 -5.15 -11.07
CA SER A 72 2.88 -4.37 -12.03
C SER A 72 4.30 -4.91 -12.14
N THR A 73 4.99 -4.50 -13.20
CA THR A 73 6.45 -4.48 -13.24
C THR A 73 6.92 -3.07 -12.82
N PRO A 74 8.04 -2.90 -12.11
CA PRO A 74 8.64 -1.59 -11.89
C PRO A 74 9.00 -0.93 -13.21
N ASN A 75 8.84 0.38 -13.30
CA ASN A 75 9.42 1.15 -14.40
C ASN A 75 10.96 1.10 -14.33
N VAL A 76 11.62 1.48 -15.41
CA VAL A 76 13.10 1.44 -15.50
C VAL A 76 13.75 2.27 -14.39
N ASP A 77 13.15 3.43 -14.07
CA ASP A 77 13.55 4.33 -12.99
C ASP A 77 13.12 3.87 -11.58
N GLU A 78 12.41 2.75 -11.48
CA GLU A 78 11.95 2.12 -10.24
C GLU A 78 12.63 0.75 -10.02
N ALA A 79 13.58 0.35 -10.86
CA ALA A 79 14.19 -0.99 -10.85
C ALA A 79 14.82 -1.36 -9.48
N ASP A 80 15.42 -0.38 -8.81
CA ASP A 80 16.07 -0.54 -7.51
C ASP A 80 15.10 -0.42 -6.32
N ILE A 81 13.82 -0.10 -6.56
CA ILE A 81 12.81 0.05 -5.51
C ILE A 81 12.28 -1.33 -5.14
N VAL A 82 12.52 -1.74 -3.89
CA VAL A 82 11.95 -2.96 -3.32
C VAL A 82 10.57 -2.68 -2.77
N ASP A 83 10.52 -1.85 -1.72
CA ASP A 83 9.31 -1.33 -1.14
C ASP A 83 9.51 0.18 -0.92
N GLY A 84 8.54 1.00 -1.29
CA GLY A 84 8.64 2.45 -1.11
C GLY A 84 7.83 3.28 -2.11
N PRO A 85 7.99 4.61 -2.07
CA PRO A 85 7.34 5.50 -3.02
C PRO A 85 7.82 5.22 -4.45
N CYS A 86 6.90 5.28 -5.41
CA CYS A 86 7.26 5.18 -6.84
C CYS A 86 8.08 6.39 -7.28
N SER A 87 8.89 6.24 -8.33
CA SER A 87 9.61 7.34 -8.94
C SER A 87 8.62 8.38 -9.51
N GLY A 88 8.91 9.65 -9.26
CA GLY A 88 7.95 10.74 -9.37
C GLY A 88 7.57 11.10 -10.80
N SER A 89 6.52 10.49 -11.35
CA SER A 89 5.80 11.06 -12.50
C SER A 89 4.77 12.07 -12.00
N ALA A 90 5.22 13.28 -11.67
CA ALA A 90 4.33 14.43 -11.54
C ALA A 90 3.81 14.81 -12.94
N ILE A 91 2.77 14.12 -13.41
CA ILE A 91 2.11 14.45 -14.68
C ILE A 91 1.30 15.73 -14.43
N SER A 92 1.80 16.86 -14.95
CA SER A 92 1.06 18.12 -15.03
C SER A 92 -0.17 17.95 -15.93
N GLY A 93 -1.39 18.04 -15.37
CA GLY A 93 -2.66 17.87 -16.09
C GLY A 93 -3.83 17.46 -15.18
N ARG A 94 -5.02 17.20 -15.75
CA ARG A 94 -6.27 16.80 -15.03
C ARG A 94 -6.19 15.49 -14.22
N ASN A 95 -5.06 14.77 -14.30
CA ASN A 95 -4.81 13.47 -13.67
C ASN A 95 -3.56 13.54 -12.78
N VAL A 96 -3.64 14.31 -11.69
CA VAL A 96 -2.52 14.48 -10.76
C VAL A 96 -2.39 13.22 -9.90
N ILE A 97 -1.21 12.58 -9.91
CA ILE A 97 -0.89 11.49 -8.98
C ILE A 97 -0.61 12.12 -7.61
N GLU A 98 -1.44 11.81 -6.62
CA GLU A 98 -1.31 12.32 -5.25
C GLU A 98 -0.35 11.44 -4.43
N SER A 99 -0.38 10.13 -4.65
CA SER A 99 0.61 9.21 -4.07
C SER A 99 0.78 7.96 -4.91
N CYS A 100 1.95 7.35 -4.82
CA CYS A 100 2.23 6.06 -5.45
C CYS A 100 3.20 5.27 -4.56
N HIS A 101 2.90 4.00 -4.33
CA HIS A 101 3.72 3.11 -3.51
C HIS A 101 3.85 1.73 -4.18
N ILE A 102 5.07 1.21 -4.14
CA ILE A 102 5.49 -0.11 -4.63
C ILE A 102 5.81 -0.99 -3.42
N CYS A 103 5.43 -2.26 -3.46
CA CYS A 103 5.83 -3.23 -2.46
C CYS A 103 5.86 -4.66 -3.02
N SER A 104 6.53 -5.57 -2.31
CA SER A 104 6.91 -6.90 -2.80
C SER A 104 6.45 -8.07 -1.91
N THR A 105 5.52 -7.82 -0.98
CA THR A 105 4.91 -8.86 -0.12
C THR A 105 3.43 -9.05 -0.43
N ASP A 106 2.86 -10.20 -0.10
CA ASP A 106 1.47 -10.51 -0.40
C ASP A 106 0.51 -9.47 0.20
N LEU A 107 -0.39 -8.97 -0.62
CA LEU A 107 -1.48 -8.03 -0.28
C LEU A 107 -1.01 -6.70 0.33
N CYS A 108 0.27 -6.36 0.19
CA CYS A 108 0.90 -5.19 0.80
C CYS A 108 0.32 -3.85 0.31
N ASN A 109 -0.25 -3.82 -0.90
CA ASN A 109 -0.90 -2.63 -1.46
C ASN A 109 -2.29 -2.33 -0.86
N SER A 110 -2.68 -3.02 0.22
CA SER A 110 -3.87 -2.69 1.04
C SER A 110 -3.70 -1.47 1.93
N ALA A 111 -2.46 -1.09 2.26
CA ALA A 111 -2.16 -0.05 3.23
C ALA A 111 -2.86 1.28 2.90
N THR A 112 -3.50 1.89 3.89
CA THR A 112 -4.07 3.24 3.80
C THR A 112 -2.94 4.27 3.86
N GLY A 113 -3.06 5.36 3.12
CA GLY A 113 -2.08 6.47 3.13
C GLY A 113 -2.08 7.28 4.43
N THR A 114 -2.32 6.65 5.59
CA THR A 114 -2.25 7.35 6.88
C THR A 114 -0.81 7.73 7.16
N SER A 115 -0.55 9.04 7.21
CA SER A 115 0.77 9.57 7.52
C SER A 115 1.21 9.08 8.91
N ILE A 116 2.35 8.37 8.98
CA ILE A 116 2.96 7.87 10.22
C ILE A 116 3.08 8.98 11.28
N THR A 117 3.22 10.23 10.85
CA THR A 117 3.28 11.41 11.73
C THR A 117 2.01 11.63 12.57
N GLN A 118 0.82 11.31 12.04
CA GLN A 118 -0.43 11.47 12.79
C GLN A 118 -0.52 10.44 13.93
N SER A 119 -0.15 9.19 13.68
CA SER A 119 -0.14 8.14 14.70
C SER A 119 0.88 8.43 15.81
N LEU A 120 2.07 8.91 15.46
CA LEU A 120 3.09 9.29 16.44
C LEU A 120 2.65 10.47 17.31
N PHE A 121 1.92 11.43 16.75
CA PHE A 121 1.41 12.59 17.49
C PHE A 121 0.38 12.19 18.56
N ILE A 122 -0.54 11.27 18.24
CA ILE A 122 -1.53 10.75 19.20
C ILE A 122 -0.85 9.99 20.34
N ILE A 123 0.16 9.16 20.03
CA ILE A 123 0.93 8.45 21.05
C ILE A 123 1.68 9.43 21.96
N ALA A 124 2.30 10.48 21.40
CA ALA A 124 2.97 11.51 22.17
C ALA A 124 2.02 12.24 23.12
N LEU A 125 0.82 12.62 22.65
CA LEU A 125 -0.21 13.25 23.48
C LEU A 125 -0.70 12.33 24.60
N ALA A 126 -0.88 11.03 24.32
CA ALA A 126 -1.28 10.05 25.31
C ALA A 126 -0.21 9.88 26.41
N ILE A 127 1.07 9.83 26.04
CA ILE A 127 2.19 9.75 26.98
C ILE A 127 2.24 11.01 27.86
N VAL A 128 2.15 12.21 27.28
CA VAL A 128 2.16 13.47 28.04
C VAL A 128 0.98 13.51 29.02
N SER A 129 -0.22 13.17 28.55
CA SER A 129 -1.43 13.16 29.39
C SER A 129 -1.32 12.16 30.55
N TYR A 130 -0.80 10.96 30.28
CA TYR A 130 -0.55 9.94 31.31
C TYR A 130 0.45 10.42 32.36
N ARG A 131 1.56 11.05 31.93
CA ARG A 131 2.56 11.62 32.85
C ARG A 131 1.98 12.75 33.70
N SER A 132 1.19 13.64 33.12
CA SER A 132 0.52 14.72 33.86
C SER A 132 -0.49 14.18 34.89
N LEU A 133 -1.21 13.11 34.57
CA LEU A 133 -2.13 12.46 35.50
C LEU A 133 -1.38 11.76 36.64
N GLN A 134 -0.32 11.03 36.32
CA GLN A 134 0.53 10.36 37.31
C GLN A 134 1.17 11.39 38.27
N SER A 135 1.63 12.54 37.77
CA SER A 135 2.17 13.61 38.60
C SER A 135 1.14 14.22 39.56
N LYS A 136 -0.15 14.28 39.17
CA LYS A 136 -1.23 14.76 40.05
C LYS A 136 -1.60 13.75 41.13
N TYR A 137 -1.53 12.45 40.84
CA TYR A 137 -1.92 11.38 41.78
C TYR A 137 -0.81 10.96 42.75
N ASN A 138 0.48 11.20 42.46
CA ASN A 138 1.60 10.91 43.37
C ASN A 138 1.87 12.03 44.41
N PHE A 139 1.01 13.05 44.48
CA PHE A 139 1.11 14.16 45.43
C PHE A 139 0.01 14.13 46.52
N LEU A 140 -0.70 13.00 46.65
CA LEU A 140 -1.67 12.73 47.72
C LEU A 140 -1.19 11.51 48.52
#